data_AF-A0A8E3AQ69-F1
#
_entry.id   AF-A0A8E3AQ69-F1
#
_cell.length_a   1.000
_cell.length_b   1.000
_cell.length_c   1.000
_cell.angle_alpha   90.00
_cell.angle_beta   90.00
_cell.angle_gamma   90.00
#
_symmetry.space_group_name_H-M   'P 1'
#
loop_
_entity.id
_entity.type
_entity.pdbx_description
1 polymer ?
#
loop_
_entity_poly.entity_id
_entity_poly.type
_entity_poly.pdbx_seq_one_letter_code
_entity_poly.pdbx_strand_id
1 'polypeptide(L)'
;MTPDELVSRLAPVRVPADFARFGGQDACVALALGLLAGAILSALWRAVTAPRARPLDEARAAIAALAGLPPQERLAGLALLLRDLGGTAPPSMRQALYDPGTAPDPASLEAAVIAAARRAER
;
A
#
# COMPACT_ATOMS: atom_id res chain seq x y z
N MET A 1 -53.18 28.06 18.79
CA MET A 1 -52.92 27.40 17.50
C MET A 1 -52.37 26.03 17.80
N THR A 2 -53.03 24.98 17.31
CA THR A 2 -52.59 23.60 17.53
C THR A 2 -51.70 23.13 16.36
N PRO A 3 -50.82 22.15 16.57
CA PRO A 3 -49.92 21.64 15.53
C PRO A 3 -50.66 21.16 14.27
N ASP A 4 -51.86 20.57 14.42
CA ASP A 4 -52.67 20.08 13.30
C ASP A 4 -53.23 21.20 12.40
N GLU A 5 -53.49 22.39 12.95
CA GLU A 5 -53.89 23.56 12.17
C GLU A 5 -52.76 24.11 11.30
N LEU A 6 -51.50 23.89 11.69
CA LEU A 6 -50.34 24.30 10.88
C LEU A 6 -50.09 23.32 9.72
N VAL A 7 -50.27 22.01 9.96
CA VAL A 7 -50.10 20.98 8.94
C VAL A 7 -51.19 21.07 7.86
N SER A 8 -52.43 21.36 8.24
CA SER A 8 -53.54 21.54 7.27
C SER A 8 -53.43 22.80 6.42
N ARG A 9 -52.65 23.80 6.84
CA ARG A 9 -52.37 25.03 6.08
C ARG A 9 -51.12 24.97 5.23
N LEU A 10 -50.29 23.93 5.36
CA LEU A 10 -49.23 23.68 4.39
C LEU A 10 -49.89 23.23 3.08
N ALA A 11 -49.84 24.09 2.07
CA ALA A 11 -50.24 23.75 0.72
C ALA A 11 -49.56 22.43 0.30
N PRO A 12 -50.23 21.55 -0.47
CA PRO A 12 -49.62 20.31 -0.93
C PRO A 12 -48.35 20.67 -1.68
N VAL A 13 -47.19 20.30 -1.13
CA VAL A 13 -45.87 20.52 -1.74
C VAL A 13 -45.82 19.63 -2.98
N ARG A 14 -46.39 20.11 -4.08
CA ARG A 14 -46.30 19.46 -5.38
C ARG A 14 -44.92 19.79 -5.93
N VAL A 15 -44.03 18.82 -5.85
CA VAL A 15 -42.73 18.89 -6.49
C VAL A 15 -42.98 19.07 -8.00
N PRO A 16 -42.42 20.11 -8.66
CA PRO A 16 -42.62 20.33 -10.09
C PRO A 16 -42.21 19.09 -10.88
N ALA A 17 -43.03 18.67 -11.84
CA ALA A 17 -42.79 17.46 -12.64
C ALA A 17 -41.44 17.49 -13.39
N ASP A 18 -40.88 18.68 -13.62
CA ASP A 18 -39.58 18.88 -14.24
C ASP A 18 -38.41 18.34 -13.37
N PHE A 19 -38.58 18.17 -12.06
CA PHE A 19 -37.59 17.48 -11.21
C PHE A 19 -37.52 15.96 -11.44
N ALA A 20 -38.55 15.37 -12.06
CA ALA A 20 -38.55 13.96 -12.43
C ALA A 20 -38.00 13.71 -13.85
N ARG A 21 -37.69 14.79 -14.60
CA ARG A 21 -37.13 14.67 -15.95
C ARG A 21 -35.62 14.49 -15.86
N PHE A 22 -35.16 13.35 -16.36
CA PHE A 22 -33.73 13.07 -16.53
C PHE A 22 -33.11 14.09 -17.50
N GLY A 23 -32.29 14.98 -16.97
CA GLY A 23 -31.62 16.04 -17.72
C GLY A 23 -30.18 15.68 -18.10
N GLY A 24 -29.53 16.59 -18.86
CA GLY A 24 -28.10 16.45 -19.16
C GLY A 24 -27.21 16.48 -17.91
N GLN A 25 -27.62 17.21 -16.87
CA GLN A 25 -26.93 17.22 -15.59
C GLN A 25 -27.00 15.86 -14.89
N ASP A 26 -28.15 15.18 -14.93
CA ASP A 26 -28.30 13.83 -14.38
C ASP A 26 -27.46 12.82 -15.16
N ALA A 27 -27.31 12.98 -16.48
CA ALA A 27 -26.42 12.17 -17.29
C ALA A 27 -24.94 12.36 -16.88
N CYS A 28 -24.50 13.59 -16.61
CA CYS A 28 -23.16 13.87 -16.10
C CYS A 28 -22.94 13.26 -14.71
N VAL A 29 -23.94 13.34 -13.82
CA VAL A 29 -23.88 12.73 -12.48
C VAL A 29 -23.82 11.21 -12.58
N ALA A 30 -24.67 10.60 -13.42
CA ALA A 30 -24.65 9.16 -13.65
C ALA A 30 -23.32 8.69 -14.23
N LEU A 31 -22.73 9.46 -15.15
CA LEU A 31 -21.41 9.17 -15.70
C LEU A 31 -20.32 9.27 -14.63
N ALA A 32 -20.31 10.32 -13.82
CA ALA A 32 -19.35 10.49 -12.74
C ALA A 32 -19.45 9.35 -11.71
N LEU A 33 -20.68 8.96 -11.34
CA LEU A 33 -20.94 7.82 -10.46
C LEU A 33 -20.47 6.50 -11.08
N GLY A 34 -20.70 6.31 -12.39
CA GLY A 34 -20.23 5.13 -13.12
C GLY A 34 -18.70 5.05 -13.15
N LEU A 35 -18.01 6.16 -13.40
CA LEU A 35 -16.54 6.22 -13.36
C LEU A 35 -16.00 5.95 -11.95
N LEU A 36 -16.62 6.53 -10.92
CA LEU A 36 -16.24 6.29 -9.53
C LEU A 36 -16.43 4.81 -9.17
N ALA A 37 -17.59 4.24 -9.49
CA ALA A 37 -17.88 2.82 -9.25
C ALA A 37 -16.91 1.91 -10.01
N GLY A 38 -16.60 2.24 -11.27
CA GLY A 38 -15.62 1.52 -12.09
C GLY A 38 -14.21 1.58 -11.49
N ALA A 39 -13.78 2.74 -10.98
CA ALA A 39 -12.49 2.89 -10.32
C ALA A 39 -12.40 2.06 -9.03
N ILE A 40 -13.46 2.08 -8.21
CA ILE A 40 -13.55 1.26 -6.99
C ILE A 40 -13.49 -0.22 -7.35
N LEU A 41 -14.28 -0.66 -8.34
CA LEU A 41 -14.32 -2.05 -8.76
C LEU A 41 -12.97 -2.50 -9.34
N SER A 42 -12.31 -1.65 -10.13
CA SER A 42 -10.97 -1.90 -10.66
C SER A 42 -9.93 -2.04 -9.55
N ALA A 43 -9.96 -1.16 -8.54
CA ALA A 43 -9.06 -1.25 -7.40
C ALA A 43 -9.29 -2.53 -6.59
N LEU A 44 -10.56 -2.90 -6.37
CA LEU A 44 -10.92 -4.14 -5.68
C LEU A 44 -10.48 -5.37 -6.48
N TRP A 45 -10.71 -5.36 -7.80
CA TRP A 45 -10.22 -6.40 -8.69
C TRP A 45 -8.71 -6.50 -8.64
N ARG A 46 -7.98 -5.39 -8.68
CA ARG A 46 -6.53 -5.41 -8.52
C ARG A 46 -6.13 -5.97 -7.15
N ALA A 47 -6.81 -5.63 -6.07
CA ALA A 47 -6.50 -6.21 -4.75
C ALA A 47 -6.71 -7.73 -4.72
N VAL A 48 -7.73 -8.25 -5.42
CA VAL A 48 -8.07 -9.68 -5.45
C VAL A 48 -7.24 -10.47 -6.48
N THR A 49 -6.90 -9.85 -7.62
CA THR A 49 -6.23 -10.49 -8.76
C THR A 49 -4.75 -10.15 -8.88
N ALA A 50 -4.27 -9.11 -8.18
CA ALA A 50 -2.84 -8.81 -8.19
C ALA A 50 -2.10 -10.02 -7.63
N PRO A 51 -1.08 -10.52 -8.35
CA PRO A 51 -0.21 -11.53 -7.80
C PRO A 51 0.40 -10.95 -6.52
N ARG A 52 0.19 -11.64 -5.40
CA ARG A 52 0.79 -11.29 -4.12
C ARG A 52 2.30 -11.24 -4.36
N ALA A 53 2.89 -10.04 -4.27
CA ALA A 53 4.33 -9.89 -4.44
C ALA A 53 4.99 -10.78 -3.39
N ARG A 54 5.84 -11.69 -3.90
CA ARG A 54 6.52 -12.66 -3.06
C ARG A 54 7.53 -11.89 -2.19
N PRO A 55 7.53 -12.07 -0.85
CA PRO A 55 8.49 -11.42 0.05
C PRO A 55 9.94 -11.49 -0.44
N LEU A 56 10.31 -12.58 -1.13
CA LEU A 56 11.61 -12.77 -1.74
C LEU A 56 11.88 -11.84 -2.93
N ASP A 57 10.88 -11.57 -3.76
CA ASP A 57 11.01 -10.66 -4.90
C ASP A 57 11.08 -9.20 -4.42
N GLU A 58 10.32 -8.85 -3.37
CA GLU A 58 10.44 -7.54 -2.70
C GLU A 58 11.82 -7.34 -2.07
N ALA A 59 12.32 -8.35 -1.34
CA ALA A 59 13.66 -8.29 -0.75
C ALA A 59 14.76 -8.14 -1.81
N ARG A 60 14.64 -8.83 -2.96
CA ARG A 60 15.58 -8.69 -4.09
C ARG A 60 15.54 -7.29 -4.71
N ALA A 61 14.34 -6.74 -4.92
CA ALA A 61 14.19 -5.39 -5.44
C ALA A 61 14.81 -4.35 -4.50
N ALA A 62 14.62 -4.52 -3.19
CA ALA A 62 15.18 -3.63 -2.19
C ALA A 62 16.71 -3.75 -2.08
N ILE A 63 17.28 -4.97 -2.14
CA ILE A 63 18.74 -5.15 -2.25
C ILE A 63 19.29 -4.44 -3.50
N ALA A 64 18.62 -4.59 -4.64
CA ALA A 64 19.04 -3.95 -5.88
C ALA A 64 19.00 -2.41 -5.80
N ALA A 65 18.00 -1.84 -5.11
CA ALA A 65 17.93 -0.41 -4.87
C ALA A 65 19.10 0.12 -4.01
N LEU A 66 19.58 -0.69 -3.05
CA LEU A 66 20.71 -0.35 -2.19
C LEU A 66 22.07 -0.49 -2.90
N ALA A 67 22.14 -1.16 -4.05
CA ALA A 67 23.40 -1.40 -4.77
C ALA A 67 24.06 -0.10 -5.29
N GLY A 68 23.26 0.95 -5.53
CA GLY A 68 23.75 2.25 -6.00
C GLY A 68 24.24 3.19 -4.90
N LEU A 69 24.10 2.82 -3.62
CA LEU A 69 24.45 3.67 -2.48
C LEU A 69 25.93 3.55 -2.08
N PRO A 70 26.47 4.56 -1.38
CA PRO A 70 27.77 4.46 -0.71
C PRO A 70 27.86 3.21 0.18
N PRO A 71 29.05 2.59 0.34
CA PRO A 71 29.20 1.31 1.04
C PRO A 71 28.61 1.27 2.45
N GLN A 72 28.76 2.36 3.21
CA GLN A 72 28.26 2.49 4.58
C GLN A 72 26.72 2.59 4.62
N GLU A 73 26.13 3.36 3.70
CA GLU A 73 24.68 3.50 3.56
C GLU A 73 24.04 2.20 3.08
N ARG A 74 24.69 1.49 2.15
CA ARG A 74 24.26 0.16 1.72
C ARG A 74 24.25 -0.83 2.88
N LEU A 75 25.28 -0.86 3.71
CA LEU A 75 25.33 -1.74 4.89
C LEU A 75 24.23 -1.41 5.91
N ALA A 76 24.01 -0.12 6.18
CA ALA A 76 22.93 0.31 7.07
C ALA A 76 21.54 -0.06 6.52
N GLY A 77 21.31 0.15 5.22
CA GLY A 77 20.07 -0.21 4.54
C GLY A 77 19.81 -1.71 4.58
N LEU A 78 20.83 -2.53 4.31
CA LEU A 78 20.73 -3.99 4.40
C LEU A 78 20.46 -4.46 5.84
N ALA A 79 21.05 -3.81 6.85
CA ALA A 79 20.81 -4.14 8.26
C ALA A 79 19.37 -3.79 8.69
N LEU A 80 18.83 -2.65 8.25
CA LEU A 80 17.43 -2.28 8.47
C LEU A 80 16.49 -3.29 7.82
N LEU A 81 16.77 -3.66 6.57
CA LEU A 81 15.94 -4.61 5.84
C LEU A 81 15.97 -6.01 6.47
N LEU A 82 17.12 -6.44 6.99
CA LEU A 82 17.23 -7.69 7.75
C LEU A 82 16.42 -7.65 9.05
N ARG A 83 16.45 -6.52 9.77
CA ARG A 83 15.68 -6.32 11.01
C ARG A 83 14.18 -6.37 10.75
N ASP A 84 13.72 -5.72 9.70
CA ASP A 84 12.29 -5.63 9.38
C ASP A 84 11.73 -7.02 8.97
N LEU A 85 12.57 -7.88 8.38
CA LEU A 85 12.26 -9.29 8.11
C LEU A 85 12.42 -10.21 9.33
N GLY A 86 12.76 -9.67 10.52
CA GLY A 86 13.01 -10.45 11.74
C GLY A 86 14.24 -11.36 11.66
N GLY A 87 15.19 -11.04 10.78
CA GLY A 87 16.41 -11.81 10.59
C GLY A 87 17.48 -11.54 11.65
N THR A 88 18.39 -12.49 11.83
CA THR A 88 19.52 -12.37 12.75
C THR A 88 20.80 -12.03 11.99
N ALA A 89 21.57 -11.08 12.50
CA ALA A 89 22.85 -10.70 11.90
C ALA A 89 23.83 -11.91 11.86
N PRO A 90 24.52 -12.13 10.71
CA PRO A 90 25.45 -13.22 10.56
C PRO A 90 26.67 -13.07 11.50
N PRO A 91 27.29 -14.19 11.93
CA PRO A 91 28.39 -14.16 12.89
C PRO A 91 29.64 -13.42 12.38
N SER A 92 29.88 -13.44 11.06
CA SER A 92 30.94 -12.66 10.40
C SER A 92 30.80 -11.15 10.65
N MET A 93 29.57 -10.63 10.60
CA MET A 93 29.27 -9.22 10.88
C MET A 93 29.51 -8.88 12.35
N ARG A 94 29.21 -9.83 13.25
CA ARG A 94 29.42 -9.66 14.68
C ARG A 94 30.92 -9.60 15.01
N GLN A 95 31.76 -10.33 14.30
CA GLN A 95 33.22 -10.26 14.43
C GLN A 95 33.79 -8.95 13.88
N ALA A 96 33.30 -8.49 12.72
CA ALA A 96 33.71 -7.21 12.12
C ALA A 96 33.42 -5.97 12.99
N LEU A 97 32.50 -6.07 13.96
CA LEU A 97 32.25 -5.00 14.94
C LEU A 97 33.36 -4.86 16.00
N TYR A 98 34.08 -5.95 16.29
CA TYR A 98 35.09 -5.99 17.35
C TYR A 98 36.52 -6.09 16.81
N ASP A 99 36.69 -6.44 15.54
CA ASP A 99 37.98 -6.47 14.87
C ASP A 99 38.05 -5.38 13.78
N PRO A 100 38.83 -4.30 14.00
CA PRO A 100 38.98 -3.23 13.02
C PRO A 100 39.70 -3.67 11.74
N GLY A 101 40.40 -4.82 11.75
CA GLY A 101 41.03 -5.39 10.56
C GLY A 101 40.07 -6.15 9.64
N THR A 102 38.87 -6.47 10.13
CA THR A 102 37.88 -7.24 9.36
C THR A 102 36.83 -6.29 8.77
N ALA A 103 36.91 -6.06 7.46
CA ALA A 103 35.89 -5.28 6.76
C ALA A 103 34.56 -6.05 6.69
N PRO A 104 33.42 -5.42 7.04
CA PRO A 104 32.11 -6.06 6.93
C PRO A 104 31.76 -6.37 5.48
N ASP A 105 31.52 -7.64 5.17
CA ASP A 105 31.14 -8.10 3.83
C ASP A 105 29.63 -7.92 3.58
N PRO A 106 29.21 -7.05 2.64
CA PRO A 106 27.80 -6.85 2.32
C PRO A 106 27.14 -8.09 1.70
N ALA A 107 27.89 -8.97 1.03
CA ALA A 107 27.31 -10.17 0.42
C ALA A 107 26.78 -11.17 1.47
N SER A 108 27.50 -11.29 2.60
CA SER A 108 27.04 -12.09 3.74
C SER A 108 25.70 -11.60 4.32
N LEU A 109 25.47 -10.27 4.28
CA LEU A 109 24.25 -9.64 4.78
C LEU A 109 23.09 -9.80 3.80
N GLU A 110 23.34 -9.69 2.50
CA GLU A 110 22.36 -9.96 1.44
C GLU A 110 21.87 -11.41 1.48
N ALA A 111 22.78 -12.36 1.68
CA ALA A 111 22.41 -13.77 1.84
C ALA A 111 21.51 -14.00 3.06
N ALA A 112 21.80 -13.32 4.18
CA ALA A 112 20.97 -13.39 5.39
C ALA A 112 19.57 -12.78 5.16
N VAL A 113 19.48 -11.67 4.43
CA VAL A 113 18.21 -11.06 4.00
C VAL A 113 17.38 -12.03 3.16
N ILE A 114 17.98 -12.64 2.13
CA ILE A 114 17.26 -13.59 1.26
C ILE A 114 16.78 -14.79 2.08
N ALA A 115 17.60 -15.30 3.01
CA ALA A 115 17.20 -16.40 3.88
C ALA A 115 16.02 -16.02 4.81
N ALA A 116 16.01 -14.80 5.35
CA ALA A 116 14.91 -14.30 6.15
C ALA A 116 13.63 -14.13 5.33
N ALA A 117 13.72 -13.56 4.13
CA ALA A 117 12.59 -13.42 3.20
C ALA A 117 11.97 -14.78 2.81
N ARG A 118 12.80 -15.80 2.55
CA ARG A 118 12.31 -17.18 2.30
C ARG A 118 11.57 -17.80 3.47
N ARG A 119 11.91 -17.43 4.71
CA ARG A 119 11.17 -17.90 5.89
C ARG A 119 9.84 -17.18 6.04
N ALA A 120 9.78 -15.89 5.71
CA ALA A 120 8.53 -15.14 5.71
C ALA A 120 7.55 -15.60 4.62
N GLU A 121 8.04 -16.29 3.58
CA GLU A 121 7.22 -16.93 2.54
C GLU A 121 6.59 -18.27 2.94
N ARG A 122 7.15 -18.95 3.95
CA ARG A 122 6.70 -20.27 4.40
C ARG A 122 5.66 -20.15 5.50
#